data_AF-A0A2V5QWP8-F1
#
_entry.id   AF-A0A2V5QWP8-F1
#
_cell.length_a   1.000
_cell.length_b   1.000
_cell.length_c   1.000
_cell.angle_alpha   90.00
_cell.angle_beta   90.00
_cell.angle_gamma   90.00
#
_symmetry.space_group_name_H-M   'P 1'
#
loop_
_entity.id
_entity.type
_entity.pdbx_description
1 polymer ?
#
loop_
_entity_poly.entity_id
_entity_poly.type
_entity_poly.pdbx_seq_one_letter_code
_entity_poly.pdbx_strand_id
1 'polypeptide(L)'
;MAISKHERFHWSYFEGSHVAFVAAPELAHYISNHSSPASRVAVLGSEPEIYFYAHRHAASGYIYMYDITSRAVHAPAMKQEMFREIEAAQPEFVLDVHDPFSWSVGFSPAEQSIREWLDEYLKSGNYQRVAVAENVAGQIVYRWDANAAGYSPASKFYISVYQRKP
;
A
#
# COMPACT_ATOMS: atom_id res chain seq x y z
N MET A 1 -33.74 -34.15 17.95
CA MET A 1 -33.72 -33.29 16.75
C MET A 1 -32.60 -32.26 16.96
N ALA A 2 -31.43 -32.51 16.36
CA ALA A 2 -30.21 -31.75 16.61
C ALA A 2 -30.13 -30.57 15.64
N ILE A 3 -29.93 -29.36 16.17
CA ILE A 3 -29.74 -28.13 15.40
C ILE A 3 -28.24 -28.02 15.09
N SER A 4 -27.92 -27.74 13.82
CA SER A 4 -26.61 -27.91 13.21
C SER A 4 -25.57 -26.89 13.67
N LYS A 5 -24.30 -27.29 13.55
CA LYS A 5 -23.09 -26.45 13.70
C LYS A 5 -23.20 -25.20 12.82
N HIS A 6 -23.68 -24.10 13.38
CA HIS A 6 -23.29 -22.78 12.92
C HIS A 6 -21.98 -22.47 13.65
N GLU A 7 -20.87 -22.72 12.96
CA GLU A 7 -19.60 -22.11 13.30
C GLU A 7 -19.84 -20.61 13.44
N ARG A 8 -19.73 -20.11 14.67
CA ARG A 8 -19.61 -18.67 14.89
C ARG A 8 -18.38 -18.26 14.10
N PHE A 9 -18.57 -17.47 13.05
CA PHE A 9 -17.48 -16.69 12.48
C PHE A 9 -16.87 -15.88 13.62
N HIS A 10 -15.75 -16.35 14.16
CA HIS A 10 -15.02 -15.66 15.19
C HIS A 10 -14.28 -14.50 14.52
N TRP A 11 -14.76 -13.29 14.76
CA TRP A 11 -14.14 -12.02 14.33
C TRP A 11 -12.72 -11.80 14.89
N SER A 12 -12.19 -12.73 15.70
CA SER A 12 -10.84 -12.68 16.25
C SER A 12 -9.72 -12.70 15.21
N TYR A 13 -10.02 -13.03 13.94
CA TYR A 13 -9.07 -12.88 12.82
C TYR A 13 -8.85 -11.42 12.38
N PHE A 14 -9.76 -10.51 12.74
CA PHE A 14 -9.74 -9.09 12.34
C PHE A 14 -9.32 -8.14 13.48
N GLU A 15 -9.26 -8.62 14.73
CA GLU A 15 -9.09 -7.78 15.92
C GLU A 15 -7.64 -7.28 16.17
N GLY A 16 -6.71 -7.46 15.24
CA GLY A 16 -5.36 -6.94 15.46
C GLY A 16 -4.37 -7.09 14.32
N SER A 17 -4.83 -7.22 13.08
CA SER A 17 -4.00 -7.63 11.92
C SER A 17 -3.92 -6.58 10.81
N HIS A 18 -4.83 -5.61 10.76
CA HIS A 18 -4.93 -4.69 9.62
C HIS A 18 -4.28 -3.35 9.92
N VAL A 19 -3.01 -3.20 9.56
CA VAL A 19 -2.37 -1.88 9.50
C VAL A 19 -3.10 -0.97 8.54
N ALA A 20 -3.58 -1.53 7.42
CA ALA A 20 -3.83 -0.76 6.23
C ALA A 20 -4.91 0.32 6.40
N PHE A 21 -6.10 -0.06 6.85
CA PHE A 21 -7.21 0.87 7.05
C PHE A 21 -7.02 1.77 8.29
N VAL A 22 -6.43 1.24 9.37
CA VAL A 22 -6.24 1.99 10.63
C VAL A 22 -5.16 3.06 10.48
N ALA A 23 -4.10 2.79 9.72
CA ALA A 23 -2.98 3.71 9.53
C ALA A 23 -3.24 4.77 8.45
N ALA A 24 -4.21 4.55 7.56
CA ALA A 24 -4.46 5.41 6.42
C ALA A 24 -4.63 6.90 6.77
N PRO A 25 -5.43 7.31 7.79
CA PRO A 25 -5.61 8.72 8.12
C PRO A 25 -4.30 9.42 8.54
N GLU A 26 -3.49 8.76 9.35
CA GLU A 26 -2.24 9.34 9.87
C GLU A 26 -1.17 9.44 8.76
N LEU A 27 -1.05 8.40 7.93
CA LEU A 27 -0.15 8.42 6.77
C LEU A 27 -0.57 9.48 5.75
N ALA A 28 -1.88 9.62 5.50
CA ALA A 28 -2.43 10.63 4.62
C ALA A 28 -2.19 12.05 5.14
N HIS A 29 -2.33 12.27 6.46
CA HIS A 29 -2.01 13.54 7.10
C HIS A 29 -0.52 13.88 6.94
N TYR A 30 0.38 12.91 7.12
CA TYR A 30 1.80 13.08 6.85
C TYR A 30 2.03 13.50 5.39
N ILE A 31 1.47 12.78 4.41
CA ILE A 31 1.60 13.12 2.98
C ILE A 31 1.08 14.53 2.70
N SER A 32 -0.08 14.91 3.23
CA SER A 32 -0.68 16.23 3.00
C SER A 32 0.21 17.37 3.53
N ASN A 33 0.88 17.18 4.66
CA ASN A 33 1.74 18.20 5.27
C ASN A 33 3.14 18.28 4.65
N HIS A 34 3.54 17.27 3.88
CA HIS A 34 4.87 17.16 3.29
C HIS A 34 4.87 17.18 1.76
N SER A 35 3.77 17.63 1.14
CA SER A 35 3.66 17.74 -0.32
C SER A 35 2.84 18.96 -0.74
N SER A 36 3.03 19.41 -1.98
CA SER A 36 2.16 20.39 -2.61
C SER A 36 0.76 19.80 -2.88
N PRO A 37 -0.33 20.60 -2.87
CA PRO A 37 -1.65 20.13 -3.28
C PRO A 37 -1.70 19.56 -4.71
N ALA A 38 -0.77 19.96 -5.58
CA ALA A 38 -0.67 19.45 -6.95
C ALA A 38 0.12 18.14 -7.05
N SER A 39 0.75 17.68 -5.97
CA SER A 39 1.55 16.47 -5.94
C SER A 39 0.69 15.23 -6.16
N ARG A 40 1.29 14.24 -6.81
CA ARG A 40 0.67 12.94 -7.07
C ARG A 40 1.21 11.88 -6.13
N VAL A 41 0.35 10.92 -5.83
CA VAL A 41 0.64 9.78 -4.95
C VAL A 41 0.37 8.48 -5.70
N ALA A 42 1.17 7.45 -5.50
CA ALA A 42 0.83 6.08 -5.90
C ALA A 42 0.67 5.20 -4.66
N VAL A 43 -0.43 4.47 -4.56
CA VAL A 43 -0.68 3.47 -3.51
C VAL A 43 -0.68 2.10 -4.16
N LEU A 44 0.32 1.29 -3.82
CA LEU A 44 0.44 -0.11 -4.23
C LEU A 44 -0.14 -0.97 -3.09
N GLY A 45 -1.46 -0.96 -3.02
CA GLY A 45 -2.26 -1.45 -1.90
C GLY A 45 -3.76 -1.36 -2.20
N SER A 46 -4.59 -1.87 -1.30
CA SER A 46 -6.05 -1.76 -1.36
C SER A 46 -6.59 -0.59 -0.55
N GLU A 47 -5.75 0.44 -0.34
CA GLU A 47 -6.02 1.59 0.54
C GLU A 47 -6.14 2.92 -0.24
N PRO A 48 -7.07 3.02 -1.22
CA PRO A 48 -7.26 4.26 -1.98
C PRO A 48 -7.81 5.42 -1.15
N GLU A 49 -8.38 5.17 0.04
CA GLU A 49 -8.84 6.20 0.97
C GLU A 49 -7.74 7.21 1.30
N ILE A 50 -6.46 6.81 1.20
CA ILE A 50 -5.30 7.69 1.41
C ILE A 50 -5.30 8.87 0.45
N TYR A 51 -5.71 8.69 -0.81
CA TYR A 51 -5.80 9.80 -1.78
C TYR A 51 -6.79 10.87 -1.33
N PHE A 52 -7.92 10.43 -0.75
CA PHE A 52 -9.00 11.31 -0.31
C PHE A 52 -8.64 12.02 0.98
N TYR A 53 -8.11 11.30 1.99
CA TYR A 53 -7.66 11.90 3.24
C TYR A 53 -6.49 12.86 3.04
N ALA A 54 -5.56 12.55 2.13
CA ALA A 54 -4.42 13.41 1.85
C ALA A 54 -4.78 14.59 0.94
N HIS A 55 -5.95 14.57 0.31
CA HIS A 55 -6.32 15.49 -0.77
C HIS A 55 -5.24 15.54 -1.86
N ARG A 56 -4.83 14.37 -2.37
CA ARG A 56 -3.84 14.25 -3.45
C ARG A 56 -4.37 13.39 -4.58
N HIS A 57 -4.02 13.76 -5.81
CA HIS A 57 -4.40 12.99 -6.98
C HIS A 57 -3.57 11.70 -7.06
N ALA A 58 -4.21 10.61 -7.51
CA ALA A 58 -3.50 9.39 -7.84
C ALA A 58 -2.56 9.61 -9.04
N ALA A 59 -1.45 8.88 -9.06
CA ALA A 59 -0.47 8.86 -10.14
C ALA A 59 -0.94 8.09 -11.38
N SER A 60 -1.97 7.27 -11.21
CA SER A 60 -2.52 6.34 -12.19
C SER A 60 -4.04 6.31 -12.07
N GLY A 61 -4.74 5.95 -13.15
CA GLY A 61 -6.19 5.69 -13.14
C GLY A 61 -6.56 4.43 -12.35
N TYR A 62 -5.58 3.56 -12.08
CA TYR A 62 -5.75 2.31 -11.35
C TYR A 62 -5.54 2.54 -9.84
N ILE A 63 -6.61 2.90 -9.14
CA ILE A 63 -6.58 3.16 -7.69
C ILE A 63 -6.82 1.92 -6.82
N TYR A 64 -7.11 0.75 -7.42
CA TYR A 64 -7.28 -0.52 -6.73
C TYR A 64 -6.42 -1.61 -7.38
N MET A 65 -5.86 -2.51 -6.56
CA MET A 65 -5.00 -3.60 -7.03
C MET A 65 -5.78 -4.85 -7.48
N TYR A 66 -7.05 -5.00 -7.11
CA TYR A 66 -7.82 -6.23 -7.34
C TYR A 66 -7.92 -6.64 -8.81
N ASP A 67 -8.21 -5.70 -9.70
CA ASP A 67 -8.35 -6.01 -11.13
C ASP A 67 -6.99 -6.33 -11.76
N ILE A 68 -5.94 -5.67 -11.28
CA ILE A 68 -4.55 -5.80 -11.75
C ILE A 68 -3.97 -7.17 -11.39
N THR A 69 -4.33 -7.69 -10.22
CA THR A 69 -3.86 -9.00 -9.73
C THR A 69 -4.80 -10.14 -10.09
N SER A 70 -5.95 -9.85 -10.70
CA SER A 70 -6.94 -10.85 -11.10
C SER A 70 -6.43 -11.78 -12.21
N ARG A 71 -7.19 -12.86 -12.46
CA ARG A 71 -6.95 -13.78 -13.59
C ARG A 71 -7.63 -13.31 -14.89
N ALA A 72 -8.14 -12.08 -14.94
CA ALA A 72 -8.82 -11.57 -16.12
C ALA A 72 -7.86 -11.42 -17.31
N VAL A 73 -8.37 -11.63 -18.52
CA VAL A 73 -7.59 -11.54 -19.77
C VAL A 73 -6.94 -10.16 -19.97
N HIS A 74 -7.53 -9.11 -19.40
CA HIS A 74 -7.03 -7.74 -19.51
C HIS A 74 -6.05 -7.34 -18.39
N ALA A 75 -5.95 -8.11 -17.31
CA ALA A 75 -5.12 -7.78 -16.15
C ALA A 75 -3.63 -7.52 -16.51
N PRO A 76 -2.99 -8.29 -17.41
CA PRO A 76 -1.62 -8.00 -17.84
C PRO A 76 -1.48 -6.64 -18.54
N ALA A 77 -2.45 -6.26 -19.37
CA ALA A 77 -2.42 -4.98 -20.08
C ALA A 77 -2.65 -3.80 -19.12
N MET A 78 -3.61 -3.94 -18.20
CA MET A 78 -3.91 -2.97 -17.15
C MET A 78 -2.70 -2.75 -16.24
N LYS A 79 -2.02 -3.83 -15.82
CA LYS A 79 -0.78 -3.75 -15.03
C LYS A 79 0.30 -2.92 -15.74
N GLN A 80 0.54 -3.21 -17.02
CA GLN A 80 1.54 -2.49 -17.81
C GLN A 80 1.16 -1.02 -18.01
N GLU A 81 -0.14 -0.71 -18.12
CA GLU A 81 -0.60 0.67 -18.18
C GLU A 81 -0.40 1.40 -16.85
N MET A 82 -0.76 0.78 -15.72
CA MET A 82 -0.50 1.32 -14.38
C MET A 82 0.99 1.66 -14.21
N PHE A 83 1.90 0.76 -14.59
CA PHE A 83 3.34 1.01 -14.50
C PHE A 83 3.75 2.23 -15.31
N ARG A 84 3.34 2.31 -16.59
CA ARG A 84 3.64 3.46 -17.46
C ARG A 84 3.07 4.76 -16.92
N GLU A 85 1.86 4.75 -16.37
CA GLU A 85 1.24 5.95 -15.79
C GLU A 85 2.01 6.44 -14.56
N ILE A 86 2.38 5.54 -13.64
CA ILE A 86 3.18 5.88 -12.46
C ILE A 86 4.57 6.39 -12.88
N GLU A 87 5.21 5.73 -13.85
CA GLU A 87 6.51 6.15 -14.40
C GLU A 87 6.45 7.53 -15.04
N ALA A 88 5.42 7.83 -15.82
CA ALA A 88 5.25 9.13 -16.46
C ALA A 88 4.88 10.23 -15.46
N ALA A 89 4.07 9.91 -14.45
CA ALA A 89 3.64 10.85 -13.43
C ALA A 89 4.74 11.18 -12.42
N GLN A 90 5.67 10.26 -12.20
CA GLN A 90 6.74 10.33 -11.20
C GLN A 90 6.26 10.89 -9.84
N PRO A 91 5.27 10.24 -9.18
CA PRO A 91 4.64 10.75 -7.98
C PRO A 91 5.64 11.12 -6.90
N GLU A 92 5.32 12.17 -6.15
CA GLU A 92 6.18 12.60 -5.04
C GLU A 92 6.18 11.54 -3.93
N PHE A 93 5.05 10.85 -3.73
CA PHE A 93 4.92 9.80 -2.73
C PHE A 93 4.46 8.48 -3.33
N VAL A 94 5.07 7.39 -2.86
CA VAL A 94 4.68 6.02 -3.18
C VAL A 94 4.45 5.25 -1.88
N LEU A 95 3.29 4.62 -1.75
CA LEU A 95 2.95 3.76 -0.62
C LEU A 95 3.04 2.31 -1.07
N ASP A 96 3.77 1.53 -0.30
CA ASP A 96 3.99 0.10 -0.50
C ASP A 96 3.36 -0.64 0.67
N VAL A 97 2.23 -1.29 0.42
CA VAL A 97 1.44 -1.94 1.46
C VAL A 97 1.85 -3.40 1.57
N HIS A 98 2.46 -3.74 2.69
CA HIS A 98 2.83 -5.10 3.06
C HIS A 98 1.77 -5.64 4.01
N ASP A 99 0.71 -6.17 3.43
CA ASP A 99 -0.26 -7.03 4.10
C ASP A 99 -0.56 -8.18 3.11
N PRO A 100 -0.29 -9.45 3.47
CA PRO A 100 -0.52 -10.61 2.60
C PRO A 100 -1.95 -10.74 2.07
N PHE A 101 -2.91 -10.07 2.70
CA PHE A 101 -4.31 -10.07 2.29
C PHE A 101 -4.73 -8.82 1.51
N SER A 102 -3.89 -7.78 1.45
CA SER A 102 -4.26 -6.50 0.81
C SER A 102 -4.73 -6.73 -0.62
N TRP A 103 -4.02 -7.53 -1.42
CA TRP A 103 -4.38 -7.75 -2.83
C TRP A 103 -5.32 -8.94 -3.07
N SER A 104 -5.76 -9.63 -2.01
CA SER A 104 -6.74 -10.74 -2.03
C SER A 104 -6.40 -11.95 -2.92
N VAL A 105 -5.16 -12.07 -3.40
CA VAL A 105 -4.73 -13.13 -4.33
C VAL A 105 -3.67 -14.08 -3.79
N GLY A 106 -3.08 -13.79 -2.62
CA GLY A 106 -2.12 -14.64 -1.92
C GLY A 106 -0.92 -15.08 -2.78
N PHE A 107 0.14 -14.28 -2.82
CA PHE A 107 1.43 -14.61 -3.45
C PHE A 107 1.29 -15.14 -4.89
N SER A 108 0.56 -14.42 -5.73
CA SER A 108 0.42 -14.74 -7.15
C SER A 108 1.63 -14.30 -7.98
N PRO A 109 1.88 -14.88 -9.18
CA PRO A 109 2.91 -14.37 -10.10
C PRO A 109 2.68 -12.89 -10.49
N ALA A 110 1.42 -12.45 -10.55
CA ALA A 110 1.09 -11.05 -10.80
C ALA A 110 1.58 -10.16 -9.65
N GLU A 111 1.30 -10.56 -8.40
CA GLU A 111 1.78 -9.87 -7.21
C GLU A 111 3.31 -9.80 -7.18
N GLN A 112 3.99 -10.93 -7.41
CA GLN A 112 5.45 -10.98 -7.45
C GLN A 112 6.02 -9.98 -8.45
N SER A 113 5.49 -9.95 -9.68
CA SER A 113 5.98 -9.01 -10.71
C SER A 113 5.74 -7.54 -10.38
N ILE A 114 4.71 -7.21 -9.58
CA ILE A 114 4.46 -5.84 -9.12
C ILE A 114 5.45 -5.45 -8.04
N ARG A 115 5.77 -6.37 -7.12
CA ARG A 115 6.79 -6.15 -6.08
C ARG A 115 8.18 -5.96 -6.70
N GLU A 116 8.55 -6.80 -7.66
CA GLU A 116 9.81 -6.70 -8.41
C GLU A 116 9.92 -5.36 -9.14
N TRP A 117 8.87 -4.96 -9.87
CA TRP A 117 8.81 -3.65 -10.54
C TRP A 117 8.89 -2.49 -9.54
N LEU A 118 8.14 -2.55 -8.43
CA LEU A 118 8.13 -1.49 -7.42
C LEU A 118 9.52 -1.31 -6.79
N ASP A 119 10.20 -2.40 -6.46
CA ASP A 119 11.57 -2.37 -5.93
C ASP A 119 12.54 -1.69 -6.90
N GLU A 120 12.46 -2.00 -8.19
CA GLU A 120 13.29 -1.37 -9.23
C GLU A 120 12.91 0.11 -9.44
N TYR A 121 11.61 0.42 -9.45
CA TYR A 121 11.09 1.77 -9.60
C TYR A 121 11.55 2.69 -8.47
N LEU A 122 11.41 2.26 -7.21
CA LEU A 122 11.83 3.03 -6.05
C LEU A 122 13.35 3.29 -6.06
N LYS A 123 14.14 2.27 -6.39
CA LYS A 123 15.61 2.37 -6.48
C LYS A 123 16.05 3.32 -7.58
N SER A 124 15.50 3.17 -8.78
CA SER A 124 15.87 3.99 -9.95
C SER A 124 15.33 5.43 -9.88
N GLY A 125 14.20 5.64 -9.21
CA GLY A 125 13.53 6.92 -9.06
C GLY A 125 14.05 7.83 -7.95
N ASN A 126 15.12 7.42 -7.24
CA ASN A 126 15.69 8.14 -6.08
C ASN A 126 14.68 8.35 -4.94
N TYR A 127 13.90 7.31 -4.63
CA TYR A 127 12.96 7.33 -3.51
C TYR A 127 13.64 6.96 -2.20
N GLN A 128 13.26 7.66 -1.13
CA GLN A 128 13.66 7.35 0.25
C GLN A 128 12.44 6.99 1.08
N ARG A 129 12.60 6.01 1.99
CA ARG A 129 11.54 5.68 2.94
C ARG A 129 11.46 6.77 4.02
N VAL A 130 10.28 7.38 4.15
CA VAL A 130 10.02 8.49 5.07
C VAL A 130 8.95 8.17 6.11
N ALA A 131 8.17 7.11 5.91
CA ALA A 131 7.31 6.61 6.97
C ALA A 131 7.21 5.07 6.95
N VAL A 132 6.99 4.51 8.13
CA VAL A 132 6.52 3.14 8.32
C VAL A 132 5.40 3.16 9.34
N ALA A 133 4.25 2.61 8.99
CA ALA A 133 3.23 2.20 9.95
C ALA A 133 3.27 0.68 10.05
N GLU A 134 3.49 0.14 11.25
CA GLU A 134 3.64 -1.31 11.46
C GLU A 134 2.73 -1.77 12.60
N ASN A 135 2.09 -2.93 12.44
CA ASN A 135 1.43 -3.58 13.56
C ASN A 135 2.45 -4.31 14.43
N VAL A 136 2.58 -3.87 15.68
CA VAL A 136 3.40 -4.49 16.71
C VAL A 136 2.49 -4.89 17.86
N ALA A 137 2.26 -6.20 18.01
CA ALA A 137 1.43 -6.78 19.07
C ALA A 137 0.01 -6.17 19.18
N GLY A 138 -0.63 -5.89 18.03
CA GLY A 138 -1.99 -5.34 17.97
C GLY A 138 -2.05 -3.81 18.05
N GLN A 139 -0.91 -3.12 18.12
CA GLN A 139 -0.84 -1.66 18.11
C GLN A 139 -0.12 -1.18 16.85
N ILE A 140 -0.62 -0.08 16.27
CA ILE A 140 0.06 0.56 15.15
C ILE A 140 1.17 1.45 15.70
N VAL A 141 2.41 1.12 15.33
CA VAL A 141 3.59 1.90 15.64
C VAL A 141 4.03 2.62 14.39
N TYR A 142 4.09 3.95 14.49
CA TYR A 142 4.56 4.81 13.41
C TYR A 142 6.04 5.15 13.58
N ARG A 143 6.75 5.23 12.46
CA ARG A 143 8.10 5.75 12.36
C ARG A 143 8.14 6.76 11.23
N TRP A 144 8.76 7.90 11.48
CA TRP A 144 8.80 9.03 10.57
C TRP A 144 10.25 9.40 10.26
N ASP A 145 10.47 9.88 9.05
CA ASP A 145 11.72 10.47 8.54
C ASP A 145 12.93 9.57 8.83
N ALA A 146 13.92 10.10 9.56
CA ALA A 146 15.15 9.40 9.91
C ALA A 146 14.89 8.08 10.69
N ASN A 147 13.78 7.97 11.43
CA ASN A 147 13.43 6.74 12.14
C ASN A 147 12.79 5.69 11.22
N ALA A 148 12.29 6.09 10.05
CA ALA A 148 11.80 5.18 9.01
C ALA A 148 12.93 4.76 8.07
N ALA A 149 13.93 5.63 7.88
CA ALA A 149 15.09 5.36 7.05
C ALA A 149 15.89 4.15 7.57
N GLY A 150 15.99 3.10 6.75
CA GLY A 150 16.73 1.88 7.11
C GLY A 150 16.04 1.00 8.17
N TYR A 151 14.81 1.34 8.59
CA TYR A 151 14.05 0.49 9.48
C TYR A 151 13.58 -0.78 8.76
N SER A 152 13.80 -1.93 9.40
CA SER A 152 13.30 -3.23 8.97
C SER A 152 12.12 -3.62 9.86
N PRO A 153 10.89 -3.64 9.33
CA PRO A 153 9.71 -4.12 10.05
C PRO A 153 9.91 -5.56 10.56
N ALA A 154 9.45 -5.82 11.78
CA ALA A 154 9.46 -7.13 12.42
C ALA A 154 8.22 -7.97 12.05
N SER A 155 7.14 -7.32 11.63
CA SER A 155 5.89 -7.95 11.24
C SER A 155 5.70 -7.99 9.71
N LYS A 156 4.76 -8.81 9.25
CA LYS A 156 4.31 -8.85 7.85
C LYS A 156 3.19 -7.86 7.54
N PHE A 157 2.77 -7.07 8.54
CA PHE A 157 1.66 -6.13 8.44
C PHE A 157 2.23 -4.74 8.66
N TYR A 158 2.57 -4.06 7.58
CA TYR A 158 3.09 -2.70 7.60
C TYR A 158 2.83 -1.97 6.28
N ILE A 159 2.85 -0.64 6.33
CA ILE A 159 2.90 0.22 5.15
C ILE A 159 4.21 0.97 5.19
N SER A 160 4.96 0.95 4.08
CA SER A 160 6.08 1.86 3.87
C SER A 160 5.65 3.01 2.97
N VAL A 161 5.99 4.24 3.36
CA VAL A 161 5.82 5.43 2.55
C VAL A 161 7.18 5.89 2.08
N TYR A 162 7.32 6.08 0.77
CA TYR A 162 8.51 6.58 0.14
C TYR A 162 8.25 7.94 -0.47
N GLN A 163 9.19 8.86 -0.30
CA GLN A 163 9.18 10.17 -0.93
C GLN A 163 10.31 10.25 -1.96
N ARG A 164 10.01 10.83 -3.11
CA ARG A 164 11.01 11.11 -4.15
C ARG A 164 11.91 12.24 -3.69
N LYS A 165 13.23 12.05 -3.78
CA LYS A 165 14.17 13.16 -3.59
C LYS A 165 14.22 14.04 -4.85
N PRO A 166 14.38 15.36 -4.68
CA PRO A 166 14.66 16.27 -5.80
C PRO A 166 15.98 15.95 -6.50
#